data_AF-A0A9J6C7A3-F1
#
_entry.id   AF-A0A9J6C7A3-F1
#
_cell.length_a   1.000
_cell.length_b   1.000
_cell.length_c   1.000
_cell.angle_alpha   90.00
_cell.angle_beta   90.00
_cell.angle_gamma   90.00
#
_symmetry.space_group_name_H-M   'P 1'
#
loop_
_entity.id
_entity.type
_entity.pdbx_description
1 polymer ?
#
loop_
_entity_poly.entity_id
_entity_poly.type
_entity_poly.pdbx_seq_one_letter_code
_entity_poly.pdbx_strand_id
1 'polypeptide(L)'
;MKKIELILFFIGIFSEISSSQNVRPLPKPLINIHCGQKSFVRHVNLVPNTRPNQNIPATCTYRIHAISGFICQMRLDFQEFSLLPPEPTPFPRCISESMTVGNVTLCGVNNGQHIYVPINPLRGERFLDVTINTQQQLNNFNPRSTWKISVHQFECPLGQARKGNAAVQAPQRQAKLGLFSDWVAPLGCLQYFNQPNGTVESFNLNNGVGPYIGDMNYAICFRRLRENTSIRFIPMIFRLGYAFTTANNTGYDDACYSVTPTIGRAEDFIFIPNAIADGSTTLPAVRASRFCGESVLSQTITSSPPGGPFMIYFNSDQLYEVPDKEEIGFRFQYEIA
;
A
#
# COMPACT_ATOMS: atom_id res chain seq x y z
N MET A 1 71.82 -8.40 7.24
CA MET A 1 71.06 -7.22 6.78
C MET A 1 69.73 -7.73 6.22
N LYS A 2 68.62 -7.42 6.90
CA LYS A 2 67.29 -8.01 6.69
C LYS A 2 66.64 -7.44 5.42
N LYS A 3 66.12 -8.31 4.55
CA LYS A 3 65.20 -7.97 3.45
C LYS A 3 63.86 -7.52 4.06
N ILE A 4 63.39 -6.35 3.66
CA ILE A 4 62.05 -5.83 3.96
C ILE A 4 61.18 -6.16 2.74
N GLU A 5 60.19 -7.02 2.91
CA GLU A 5 59.11 -7.20 1.94
C GLU A 5 58.04 -6.13 2.16
N LEU A 6 57.65 -5.46 1.07
CA LEU A 6 56.62 -4.45 1.05
C LEU A 6 55.28 -5.12 0.71
N ILE A 7 54.44 -5.33 1.72
CA ILE A 7 53.07 -5.85 1.57
C ILE A 7 52.19 -4.71 1.02
N LEU A 8 51.74 -4.83 -0.24
CA LEU A 8 50.70 -3.99 -0.81
C LEU A 8 49.33 -4.40 -0.24
N PHE A 9 48.77 -3.57 0.64
CA PHE A 9 47.36 -3.62 1.02
C PHE A 9 46.51 -3.04 -0.12
N PHE A 10 45.69 -3.88 -0.76
CA PHE A 10 44.54 -3.44 -1.55
C PHE A 10 43.47 -2.89 -0.59
N ILE A 11 43.45 -1.57 -0.41
CA ILE A 11 42.30 -0.89 0.19
C ILE A 11 41.30 -0.66 -0.93
N GLY A 12 40.29 -1.52 -0.99
CA GLY A 12 39.10 -1.30 -1.80
C GLY A 12 38.37 -0.06 -1.30
N ILE A 13 38.43 1.01 -2.08
CA ILE A 13 37.55 2.16 -1.92
C ILE A 13 36.16 1.72 -2.40
N PHE A 14 35.34 1.22 -1.48
CA PHE A 14 33.89 1.22 -1.66
C PHE A 14 33.47 2.69 -1.71
N SER A 15 33.30 3.21 -2.91
CA SER A 15 32.57 4.46 -3.13
C SER A 15 31.10 4.14 -2.90
N GLU A 16 30.58 4.57 -1.75
CA GLU A 16 29.14 4.65 -1.51
C GLU A 16 28.54 5.56 -2.60
N ILE A 17 27.89 4.95 -3.58
CA ILE A 17 26.99 5.67 -4.48
C ILE A 17 25.75 6.01 -3.64
N SER A 18 25.81 7.16 -2.97
CA SER A 18 24.67 7.87 -2.40
C SER A 18 23.74 8.30 -3.55
N SER A 19 22.79 7.44 -3.91
CA SER A 19 21.62 7.80 -4.72
C SER A 19 20.36 7.76 -3.85
N SER A 20 20.26 8.68 -2.90
CA SER A 20 19.02 9.00 -2.18
C SER A 20 18.53 10.37 -2.62
N GLN A 21 17.81 10.41 -3.75
CA GLN A 21 17.14 11.62 -4.23
C GLN A 21 15.98 12.02 -3.28
N ASN A 22 16.25 13.02 -2.43
CA ASN A 22 15.42 14.20 -2.13
C ASN A 22 13.94 14.05 -1.70
N VAL A 23 13.49 12.96 -1.07
CA VAL A 23 12.17 12.95 -0.43
C VAL A 23 12.29 13.27 1.06
N ARG A 24 11.79 14.44 1.48
CA ARG A 24 11.74 14.81 2.91
C ARG A 24 10.75 13.92 3.65
N PRO A 25 11.13 13.25 4.76
CA PRO A 25 10.25 12.34 5.49
C PRO A 25 9.01 13.07 6.01
N LEU A 26 7.89 12.36 6.09
CA LEU A 26 6.68 12.88 6.73
C LEU A 26 6.98 13.26 8.18
N PRO A 27 6.60 14.46 8.64
CA PRO A 27 6.82 14.85 10.02
C PRO A 27 6.08 13.90 10.97
N LYS A 28 6.76 13.40 12.01
CA LYS A 28 6.11 12.53 13.00
C LYS A 28 5.00 13.30 13.73
N PRO A 29 3.84 12.67 14.00
CA PRO A 29 2.78 13.29 14.77
C PRO A 29 3.22 13.54 16.21
N LEU A 30 2.81 14.69 16.76
CA LEU A 30 3.11 15.11 18.14
C LEU A 30 1.95 14.83 19.11
N ILE A 31 0.75 14.54 18.59
CA ILE A 31 -0.48 14.41 19.39
C ILE A 31 -1.07 13.02 19.16
N ASN A 32 -1.41 12.34 20.25
CA ASN A 32 -2.18 11.11 20.23
C ASN A 32 -3.64 11.43 20.59
N ILE A 33 -4.58 10.87 19.82
CA ILE A 33 -5.99 10.84 20.18
C ILE A 33 -6.39 9.40 20.47
N HIS A 34 -7.24 9.27 21.48
CA HIS A 34 -7.78 8.04 22.00
C HIS A 34 -9.15 7.76 21.38
N CYS A 35 -9.65 6.54 21.61
CA CYS A 35 -10.89 6.08 21.05
C CYS A 35 -12.07 7.02 21.34
N GLY A 36 -12.88 7.35 20.34
CA GLY A 36 -14.01 8.27 20.46
C GLY A 36 -13.65 9.76 20.37
N GLN A 37 -12.36 10.10 20.31
CA GLN A 37 -11.91 11.48 20.22
C GLN A 37 -11.87 12.02 18.79
N LYS A 38 -11.81 13.35 18.69
CA LYS A 38 -11.74 14.09 17.43
C LYS A 38 -10.39 14.77 17.29
N SER A 39 -9.88 14.87 16.07
CA SER A 39 -8.67 15.64 15.74
C SER A 39 -9.00 16.85 14.90
N PHE A 40 -8.34 17.97 15.17
CA PHE A 40 -8.40 19.23 14.42
C PHE A 40 -7.00 19.71 14.01
N VAL A 41 -6.02 18.81 14.03
CA VAL A 41 -4.62 19.12 13.73
C VAL A 41 -4.17 18.41 12.45
N ARG A 42 -3.15 18.95 11.79
CA ARG A 42 -2.66 18.43 10.52
C ARG A 42 -2.17 16.99 10.62
N HIS A 43 -1.44 16.65 11.70
CA HIS A 43 -0.88 15.32 11.94
C HIS A 43 -1.31 14.82 13.33
N VAL A 44 -1.77 13.58 13.43
CA VAL A 44 -2.25 12.98 14.68
C VAL A 44 -2.00 11.46 14.70
N ASN A 45 -1.74 10.85 15.85
CA ASN A 45 -1.80 9.40 16.03
C ASN A 45 -3.16 8.96 16.58
N LEU A 46 -3.70 7.88 16.02
CA LEU A 46 -4.84 7.15 16.57
C LEU A 46 -4.30 5.99 17.40
N VAL A 47 -4.63 5.96 18.68
CA VAL A 47 -4.20 4.91 19.61
C VAL A 47 -5.41 4.38 20.40
N PRO A 48 -5.43 3.09 20.77
CA PRO A 48 -6.51 2.52 21.57
C PRO A 48 -6.63 3.21 22.94
N ASN A 49 -7.72 2.92 23.64
CA ASN A 49 -7.86 3.28 25.05
C ASN A 49 -7.03 2.31 25.89
N THR A 50 -5.75 2.59 26.09
CA THR A 50 -4.85 1.76 26.89
C THR A 50 -4.94 2.15 28.36
N ARG A 51 -5.95 1.65 29.08
CA ARG A 51 -5.92 1.66 30.56
C ARG A 51 -5.64 0.25 31.09
N PRO A 52 -4.86 0.10 32.17
CA PRO A 52 -4.77 -1.17 32.86
C PRO A 52 -6.18 -1.64 33.22
N ASN A 53 -6.50 -2.89 32.88
CA ASN A 53 -7.80 -3.54 33.20
C ASN A 53 -9.05 -2.97 32.48
N GLN A 54 -8.89 -2.18 31.41
CA GLN A 54 -10.03 -1.78 30.58
C GLN A 54 -10.00 -2.51 29.24
N ASN A 55 -11.10 -3.18 28.91
CA ASN A 55 -11.29 -3.77 27.59
C ASN A 55 -11.36 -2.66 26.54
N ILE A 56 -10.71 -2.90 25.40
CA ILE A 56 -10.85 -2.05 24.22
C ILE A 56 -12.36 -2.05 23.85
N PRO A 57 -12.96 -0.88 23.57
CA PRO A 57 -14.35 -0.81 23.15
C PRO A 57 -14.60 -1.71 21.94
N ALA A 58 -15.75 -2.41 21.91
CA ALA A 58 -16.12 -3.28 20.77
C ALA A 58 -16.06 -2.54 19.44
N THR A 59 -16.47 -1.27 19.45
CA THR A 59 -16.37 -0.36 18.31
C THR A 59 -15.69 0.91 18.76
N CYS A 60 -14.69 1.33 18.00
CA CYS A 60 -13.87 2.48 18.26
C CYS A 60 -13.83 3.41 17.05
N THR A 61 -14.45 4.58 17.15
CA THR A 61 -14.45 5.57 16.06
C THR A 61 -13.60 6.78 16.42
N TYR A 62 -12.67 7.13 15.53
CA TYR A 62 -11.92 8.38 15.55
C TYR A 62 -12.45 9.29 14.45
N ARG A 63 -12.60 10.59 14.73
CA ARG A 63 -13.01 11.57 13.72
C ARG A 63 -11.91 12.59 13.47
N ILE A 64 -11.36 12.61 12.27
CA ILE A 64 -10.32 13.54 11.87
C ILE A 64 -10.96 14.67 11.06
N HIS A 65 -11.08 15.86 11.63
CA HIS A 65 -11.58 17.03 10.92
C HIS A 65 -10.52 17.62 10.00
N ALA A 66 -10.95 17.95 8.78
CA ALA A 66 -10.15 18.71 7.84
C ALA A 66 -9.78 20.07 8.46
N ILE A 67 -8.49 20.38 8.55
CA ILE A 67 -8.01 21.64 9.14
C ILE A 67 -8.34 22.88 8.30
N SER A 68 -8.70 22.69 7.03
CA SER A 68 -9.10 23.74 6.11
C SER A 68 -9.98 23.17 4.99
N GLY A 69 -10.67 24.05 4.26
CA GLY A 69 -11.45 23.67 3.07
C GLY A 69 -10.60 23.26 1.86
N PHE A 70 -9.27 23.24 1.98
CA PHE A 70 -8.35 22.83 0.93
C PHE A 70 -7.82 21.41 1.11
N ILE A 71 -8.14 20.74 2.23
CA ILE A 71 -7.76 19.33 2.44
C ILE A 71 -8.59 18.45 1.50
N CYS A 72 -7.91 17.62 0.70
CA CYS A 72 -8.58 16.64 -0.14
C CYS A 72 -7.98 15.23 -0.10
N GLN A 73 -7.02 15.00 0.79
CA GLN A 73 -6.47 13.67 0.98
C GLN A 73 -5.93 13.53 2.40
N MET A 74 -6.10 12.35 2.97
CA MET A 74 -5.46 11.96 4.22
C MET A 74 -4.67 10.67 4.00
N ARG A 75 -3.43 10.61 4.47
CA ARG A 75 -2.64 9.37 4.52
C ARG A 75 -2.71 8.79 5.92
N LEU A 76 -2.89 7.48 6.01
CA LEU A 76 -2.84 6.72 7.26
C LEU A 76 -1.64 5.78 7.17
N ASP A 77 -0.67 5.94 8.06
CA ASP A 77 0.51 5.09 8.19
C ASP A 77 0.34 4.15 9.39
N PHE A 78 0.44 2.84 9.14
CA PHE A 78 0.29 1.79 10.14
C PHE A 78 1.62 1.54 10.86
N GLN A 79 1.94 2.36 11.86
CA GLN A 79 3.17 2.16 12.65
C GLN A 79 3.10 0.84 13.43
N GLU A 80 1.92 0.58 14.00
CA GLU A 80 1.52 -0.70 14.56
C GLU A 80 0.08 -0.95 14.10
N PHE A 81 -0.19 -2.15 13.59
CA PHE A 81 -1.51 -2.59 13.14
C PHE A 81 -1.53 -4.12 13.14
N SER A 82 -2.14 -4.68 14.18
CA SER A 82 -2.37 -6.10 14.35
C SER A 82 -3.77 -6.29 14.90
N LEU A 83 -4.72 -6.61 14.01
CA LEU A 83 -6.05 -7.10 14.36
C LEU A 83 -6.09 -8.62 14.15
N LEU A 84 -7.19 -9.27 14.55
CA LEU A 84 -7.42 -10.66 14.17
C LEU A 84 -7.37 -10.83 12.63
N PRO A 85 -6.84 -11.95 12.13
CA PRO A 85 -6.77 -12.22 10.70
C PRO A 85 -8.17 -12.36 10.08
N PRO A 86 -8.29 -12.22 8.75
CA PRO A 86 -9.55 -12.47 8.05
C PRO A 86 -10.02 -13.92 8.25
N GLU A 87 -11.32 -14.11 8.33
CA GLU A 87 -11.94 -15.42 8.33
C GLU A 87 -11.94 -15.98 6.90
N PRO A 88 -11.51 -17.24 6.67
CA PRO A 88 -11.28 -17.77 5.33
C PRO A 88 -12.57 -18.16 4.58
N THR A 89 -13.73 -18.25 5.25
CA THR A 89 -14.97 -18.78 4.65
C THR A 89 -16.05 -17.71 4.53
N PRO A 90 -16.73 -17.56 3.36
CA PRO A 90 -16.49 -18.27 2.10
C PRO A 90 -15.22 -17.84 1.36
N PHE A 91 -14.64 -16.70 1.73
CA PHE A 91 -13.35 -16.17 1.28
C PHE A 91 -12.77 -15.25 2.37
N PRO A 92 -11.48 -14.87 2.34
CA PRO A 92 -10.83 -14.06 3.36
C PRO A 92 -11.51 -12.71 3.60
N ARG A 93 -12.25 -12.59 4.71
CA ARG A 93 -12.97 -11.37 5.08
C ARG A 93 -12.72 -10.96 6.52
N CYS A 94 -12.67 -9.64 6.74
CA CYS A 94 -12.53 -9.03 8.05
C CYS A 94 -13.85 -9.04 8.83
N ILE A 95 -14.22 -10.18 9.41
CA ILE A 95 -15.49 -10.40 10.12
C ILE A 95 -15.32 -10.16 11.62
N SER A 96 -14.46 -10.93 12.28
CA SER A 96 -14.24 -10.85 13.74
C SER A 96 -13.68 -9.50 14.18
N GLU A 97 -12.69 -8.96 13.45
CA GLU A 97 -12.15 -7.62 13.67
C GLU A 97 -11.91 -6.91 12.35
N SER A 98 -12.04 -5.59 12.37
CA SER A 98 -11.89 -4.77 11.18
C SER A 98 -11.54 -3.33 11.52
N MET A 99 -10.77 -2.69 10.64
CA MET A 99 -10.66 -1.25 10.53
C MET A 99 -11.34 -0.82 9.23
N THR A 100 -12.33 0.06 9.31
CA THR A 100 -13.00 0.65 8.17
C THR A 100 -12.70 2.15 8.10
N VAL A 101 -12.29 2.60 6.91
CA VAL A 101 -12.06 4.03 6.61
C VAL A 101 -12.41 4.30 5.15
N GLY A 102 -13.35 5.21 4.91
CA GLY A 102 -13.90 5.42 3.57
C GLY A 102 -14.54 4.13 3.04
N ASN A 103 -14.04 3.64 1.90
CA ASN A 103 -14.47 2.40 1.26
C ASN A 103 -13.54 1.21 1.53
N VAL A 104 -12.56 1.35 2.42
CA VAL A 104 -11.54 0.34 2.68
C VAL A 104 -11.81 -0.33 4.02
N THR A 105 -11.79 -1.66 4.05
CA THR A 105 -11.86 -2.46 5.28
C THR A 105 -10.65 -3.37 5.37
N LEU A 106 -9.87 -3.25 6.44
CA LEU A 106 -8.64 -4.02 6.67
C LEU A 106 -8.67 -4.75 8.01
N CYS A 107 -7.95 -5.86 8.10
CA CYS A 107 -7.75 -6.66 9.31
C CYS A 107 -6.41 -7.39 9.23
N GLY A 108 -6.09 -8.17 10.26
CA GLY A 108 -4.82 -8.88 10.36
C GLY A 108 -3.63 -7.95 10.57
N VAL A 109 -2.46 -8.33 10.05
CA VAL A 109 -1.18 -7.64 10.32
C VAL A 109 -0.75 -6.79 9.12
N ASN A 110 -0.64 -5.47 9.33
CA ASN A 110 -0.32 -4.49 8.28
C ASN A 110 0.76 -3.48 8.71
N ASN A 111 1.63 -3.85 9.66
CA ASN A 111 2.72 -3.00 10.15
C ASN A 111 3.59 -2.47 9.00
N GLY A 112 3.89 -1.18 9.02
CA GLY A 112 4.74 -0.52 8.01
C GLY A 112 4.04 -0.20 6.69
N GLN A 113 2.79 -0.63 6.49
CA GLN A 113 1.99 -0.26 5.33
C GLN A 113 1.24 1.07 5.54
N HIS A 114 0.67 1.61 4.48
CA HIS A 114 -0.09 2.85 4.52
C HIS A 114 -1.24 2.83 3.51
N ILE A 115 -2.20 3.74 3.69
CA ILE A 115 -3.28 4.00 2.74
C ILE A 115 -3.51 5.50 2.57
N TYR A 116 -4.02 5.90 1.40
CA TYR A 116 -4.49 7.24 1.10
C TYR A 116 -5.99 7.23 0.91
N VAL A 117 -6.68 8.16 1.59
CA VAL A 117 -8.13 8.30 1.55
C VAL A 117 -8.46 9.69 1.02
N PRO A 118 -9.20 9.81 -0.09
CA PRO A 118 -9.60 11.10 -0.61
C PRO A 118 -10.65 11.76 0.29
N ILE A 119 -10.63 13.09 0.33
CA ILE A 119 -11.65 13.94 0.92
C ILE A 119 -12.12 14.89 -0.16
N ASN A 120 -13.42 15.02 -0.36
CA ASN A 120 -13.97 15.89 -1.38
C ASN A 120 -14.56 17.17 -0.76
N PRO A 121 -13.76 18.24 -0.58
CA PRO A 121 -14.25 19.47 0.01
C PRO A 121 -15.34 20.14 -0.84
N LEU A 122 -15.35 19.89 -2.15
CA LEU A 122 -16.37 20.41 -3.07
C LEU A 122 -17.74 19.74 -2.88
N ARG A 123 -17.77 18.51 -2.36
CA ARG A 123 -19.01 17.80 -1.97
C ARG A 123 -19.43 18.07 -0.52
N GLY A 124 -18.75 18.98 0.18
CA GLY A 124 -19.04 19.29 1.58
C GLY A 124 -18.41 18.34 2.58
N GLU A 125 -17.52 17.42 2.16
CA GLU A 125 -16.79 16.56 3.08
C GLU A 125 -15.80 17.39 3.91
N ARG A 126 -15.83 17.23 5.23
CA ARG A 126 -15.03 18.02 6.18
C ARG A 126 -14.36 17.20 7.27
N PHE A 127 -14.56 15.89 7.27
CA PHE A 127 -13.94 14.98 8.22
C PHE A 127 -13.82 13.59 7.62
N LEU A 128 -12.92 12.79 8.19
CA LEU A 128 -12.76 11.37 7.94
C LEU A 128 -13.02 10.60 9.23
N ASP A 129 -13.90 9.61 9.17
CA ASP A 129 -14.10 8.68 10.28
C ASP A 129 -13.27 7.41 10.04
N VAL A 130 -12.51 7.01 11.06
CA VAL A 130 -11.79 5.75 11.13
C VAL A 130 -12.46 4.92 12.21
N THR A 131 -13.07 3.80 11.83
CA THR A 131 -13.78 2.92 12.77
C THR A 131 -13.04 1.59 12.88
N ILE A 132 -12.70 1.19 14.10
CA ILE A 132 -12.10 -0.11 14.39
C ILE A 132 -13.09 -0.91 15.23
N ASN A 133 -13.50 -2.06 14.71
CA ASN A 133 -14.30 -3.04 15.43
C ASN A 133 -13.36 -4.14 15.93
N THR A 134 -13.42 -4.40 17.23
CA THR A 134 -12.67 -5.47 17.88
C THR A 134 -13.64 -6.40 18.58
N GLN A 135 -13.33 -7.69 18.62
CA GLN A 135 -14.11 -8.62 19.41
C GLN A 135 -13.83 -8.34 20.89
N GLN A 136 -14.88 -8.17 21.70
CA GLN A 136 -14.68 -8.06 23.15
C GLN A 136 -14.12 -9.38 23.66
N GLN A 137 -12.84 -9.37 24.02
CA GLN A 137 -12.18 -10.53 24.60
C GLN A 137 -12.81 -10.80 25.98
N LEU A 138 -13.59 -11.88 26.09
CA LEU A 138 -14.12 -12.38 27.36
C LEU A 138 -13.03 -13.10 28.18
N ASN A 139 -11.91 -13.49 27.56
CA ASN A 139 -10.84 -14.29 28.17
C ASN A 139 -9.44 -13.71 27.89
N ASN A 140 -8.57 -13.72 28.90
CA ASN A 140 -7.22 -13.12 28.90
C ASN A 140 -6.16 -13.80 28.02
N PHE A 141 -6.53 -14.75 27.14
CA PHE A 141 -5.57 -15.66 26.48
C PHE A 141 -5.22 -15.32 25.01
N ASN A 142 -5.95 -14.41 24.35
CA ASN A 142 -5.60 -13.98 22.99
C ASN A 142 -4.71 -12.72 23.02
N PRO A 143 -3.73 -12.58 22.11
CA PRO A 143 -2.99 -11.33 21.97
C PRO A 143 -3.99 -10.21 21.70
N ARG A 144 -3.90 -9.13 22.49
CA ARG A 144 -4.80 -7.98 22.34
C ARG A 144 -4.52 -7.33 20.99
N SER A 145 -5.57 -7.00 20.26
CA SER A 145 -5.48 -6.21 19.04
C SER A 145 -4.79 -4.89 19.35
N THR A 146 -3.77 -4.55 18.56
CA THR A 146 -2.98 -3.34 18.76
C THR A 146 -2.99 -2.49 17.50
N TRP A 147 -3.03 -1.18 17.71
CA TRP A 147 -2.85 -0.24 16.62
C TRP A 147 -2.23 1.07 17.10
N LYS A 148 -1.44 1.65 16.21
CA LYS A 148 -0.92 3.01 16.28
C LYS A 148 -0.86 3.52 14.85
N ILE A 149 -1.85 4.34 14.50
CA ILE A 149 -2.05 4.81 13.12
C ILE A 149 -1.75 6.29 13.07
N SER A 150 -0.74 6.69 12.31
CA SER A 150 -0.44 8.11 12.08
C SER A 150 -1.25 8.63 10.91
N VAL A 151 -1.97 9.73 11.10
CA VAL A 151 -2.78 10.37 10.07
C VAL A 151 -2.18 11.71 9.68
N HIS A 152 -2.00 11.95 8.37
CA HIS A 152 -1.47 13.19 7.80
C HIS A 152 -2.44 13.77 6.78
N GLN A 153 -2.77 15.06 6.91
CA GLN A 153 -3.68 15.76 6.00
C GLN A 153 -2.93 16.55 4.92
N PHE A 154 -3.35 16.37 3.67
CA PHE A 154 -2.79 17.04 2.49
C PHE A 154 -3.80 17.97 1.83
N GLU A 155 -3.30 19.15 1.48
CA GLU A 155 -4.04 20.13 0.69
C GLU A 155 -4.00 19.77 -0.79
N CYS A 156 -5.04 20.17 -1.53
CA CYS A 156 -5.08 19.95 -2.97
C CYS A 156 -3.98 20.73 -3.68
N PRO A 157 -3.42 20.17 -4.77
CA PRO A 157 -2.63 20.95 -5.71
C PRO A 157 -3.43 22.19 -6.18
N LEU A 158 -2.75 23.33 -6.27
CA LEU A 158 -3.35 24.60 -6.69
C LEU A 158 -4.05 24.40 -8.05
N GLY A 159 -5.36 24.69 -8.10
CA GLY A 159 -6.18 24.60 -9.32
C GLY A 159 -7.29 23.55 -9.31
N GLN A 160 -7.27 22.56 -8.41
CA GLN A 160 -8.30 21.50 -8.39
C GLN A 160 -9.45 21.70 -7.38
N ALA A 161 -9.31 22.63 -6.42
CA ALA A 161 -10.28 22.82 -5.33
C ALA A 161 -11.11 24.13 -5.41
N ARG A 162 -11.19 24.82 -6.56
CA ARG A 162 -11.92 26.10 -6.65
C ARG A 162 -13.19 25.98 -7.49
N LYS A 163 -14.33 25.83 -6.81
CA LYS A 163 -15.63 26.32 -7.30
C LYS A 163 -16.15 27.36 -6.30
N GLY A 164 -15.71 28.59 -6.50
CA GLY A 164 -16.27 29.77 -5.84
C GLY A 164 -16.13 30.93 -6.81
N ASN A 165 -17.23 31.60 -7.13
CA ASN A 165 -17.29 32.81 -7.96
C ASN A 165 -16.66 34.00 -7.21
N ALA A 166 -15.40 33.85 -6.85
CA ALA A 166 -14.63 34.83 -6.14
C ALA A 166 -13.25 34.82 -6.78
N ALA A 167 -13.08 35.69 -7.78
CA ALA A 167 -11.79 36.28 -8.09
C ALA A 167 -11.36 37.16 -6.90
N VAL A 168 -11.27 36.56 -5.71
CA VAL A 168 -10.50 37.12 -4.62
C VAL A 168 -9.08 36.74 -4.99
N GLN A 169 -8.31 37.77 -5.38
CA GLN A 169 -6.86 37.71 -5.42
C GLN A 169 -6.41 36.90 -4.21
N ALA A 170 -6.02 35.65 -4.45
CA ALA A 170 -5.32 34.92 -3.42
C ALA A 170 -4.12 35.83 -3.12
N PRO A 171 -3.92 36.27 -1.86
CA PRO A 171 -2.66 36.88 -1.53
C PRO A 171 -1.63 35.88 -2.04
N GLN A 172 -0.65 36.36 -2.82
CA GLN A 172 0.52 35.58 -3.18
C GLN A 172 1.32 35.31 -1.90
N ARG A 173 0.73 34.58 -0.94
CA ARG A 173 1.50 33.65 -0.15
C ARG A 173 2.00 32.68 -1.20
N GLN A 174 3.24 32.89 -1.62
CA GLN A 174 4.09 31.85 -2.14
C GLN A 174 4.03 30.73 -1.09
N ALA A 175 2.99 29.90 -1.15
CA ALA A 175 2.99 28.61 -0.50
C ALA A 175 4.24 27.99 -1.08
N LYS A 176 5.23 27.74 -0.22
CA LYS A 176 6.47 27.06 -0.55
C LYS A 176 6.05 25.72 -1.18
N LEU A 177 5.88 25.73 -2.50
CA LEU A 177 5.15 24.75 -3.32
C LEU A 177 5.86 23.39 -3.33
N GLY A 178 7.00 23.28 -2.66
CA GLY A 178 7.92 22.16 -2.75
C GLY A 178 8.04 21.27 -1.52
N LEU A 179 7.11 21.30 -0.55
CA LEU A 179 7.20 20.39 0.61
C LEU A 179 6.20 19.23 0.64
N PHE A 180 4.98 19.40 0.14
CA PHE A 180 3.91 18.40 0.32
C PHE A 180 3.32 17.85 -0.99
N SER A 181 3.61 18.47 -2.14
CA SER A 181 3.29 17.91 -3.46
C SER A 181 3.75 16.45 -3.58
N ASP A 182 4.91 16.14 -3.00
CA ASP A 182 5.56 14.84 -3.15
C ASP A 182 4.90 13.69 -2.41
N TRP A 183 4.00 14.04 -1.50
CA TRP A 183 3.27 13.11 -0.65
C TRP A 183 1.78 13.03 -1.03
N VAL A 184 1.30 13.86 -1.96
CA VAL A 184 -0.06 13.73 -2.47
C VAL A 184 -0.08 12.57 -3.47
N ALA A 185 -0.85 11.54 -3.16
CA ALA A 185 -1.06 10.43 -4.07
C ALA A 185 -1.95 10.87 -5.24
N PRO A 186 -1.69 10.40 -6.48
CA PRO A 186 -2.61 10.59 -7.58
C PRO A 186 -4.02 10.08 -7.24
N LEU A 187 -5.05 10.70 -7.84
CA LEU A 187 -6.44 10.27 -7.63
C LEU A 187 -6.62 8.80 -8.04
N GLY A 188 -7.32 8.04 -7.20
CA GLY A 188 -7.59 6.61 -7.41
C GLY A 188 -6.54 5.66 -6.84
N CYS A 189 -5.40 6.16 -6.37
CA CYS A 189 -4.37 5.33 -5.73
C CYS A 189 -4.68 5.13 -4.24
N LEU A 190 -4.86 3.89 -3.81
CA LEU A 190 -4.98 3.56 -2.38
C LEU A 190 -3.61 3.60 -1.70
N GLN A 191 -2.57 3.15 -2.40
CA GLN A 191 -1.18 3.23 -1.93
C GLN A 191 -0.37 4.10 -2.89
N TYR A 192 0.52 4.91 -2.32
CA TYR A 192 1.46 5.70 -3.09
C TYR A 192 2.85 5.67 -2.47
N PHE A 193 3.81 5.19 -3.25
CA PHE A 193 5.20 5.06 -2.89
C PHE A 193 5.99 6.16 -3.60
N ASN A 194 6.63 7.02 -2.81
CA ASN A 194 7.32 8.20 -3.34
C ASN A 194 8.83 8.06 -3.37
N GLN A 195 9.38 6.96 -2.85
CA GLN A 195 10.80 6.63 -2.94
C GLN A 195 11.12 6.01 -4.30
N PRO A 196 12.36 6.16 -4.80
CA PRO A 196 12.79 5.55 -6.06
C PRO A 196 12.91 4.02 -5.94
N ASN A 197 13.02 3.48 -4.73
CA ASN A 197 13.01 2.04 -4.46
C ASN A 197 12.36 1.75 -3.11
N GLY A 198 11.97 0.49 -2.92
CA GLY A 198 11.40 0.02 -1.66
C GLY A 198 10.68 -1.31 -1.82
N THR A 199 9.77 -1.59 -0.89
CA THR A 199 8.96 -2.82 -0.91
C THR A 199 7.48 -2.45 -0.96
N VAL A 200 6.73 -3.16 -1.78
CA VAL A 200 5.27 -3.13 -1.86
C VAL A 200 4.74 -4.53 -1.56
N GLU A 201 3.66 -4.64 -0.81
CA GLU A 201 3.03 -5.91 -0.47
C GLU A 201 1.51 -5.77 -0.34
N SER A 202 0.81 -6.90 -0.48
CA SER A 202 -0.62 -6.99 -0.18
C SER A 202 -0.91 -6.77 1.31
N PHE A 203 -2.12 -6.30 1.60
CA PHE A 203 -2.58 -6.22 2.99
C PHE A 203 -2.68 -7.63 3.60
N ASN A 204 -2.43 -7.71 4.91
CA ASN A 204 -2.41 -8.93 5.72
C ASN A 204 -1.36 -9.99 5.31
N LEU A 205 -0.37 -9.66 4.46
CA LEU A 205 0.62 -10.64 4.02
C LEU A 205 1.35 -11.31 5.20
N ASN A 206 1.63 -10.57 6.28
CA ASN A 206 2.23 -11.07 7.52
C ASN A 206 3.44 -12.00 7.28
N ASN A 207 4.41 -11.55 6.47
CA ASN A 207 5.57 -12.34 6.05
C ASN A 207 5.25 -13.65 5.31
N GLY A 208 4.14 -13.67 4.56
CA GLY A 208 3.68 -14.81 3.78
C GLY A 208 2.84 -15.81 4.57
N VAL A 209 2.44 -15.49 5.80
CA VAL A 209 1.62 -16.37 6.65
C VAL A 209 0.13 -16.03 6.53
N GLY A 210 -0.22 -14.77 6.27
CA GLY A 210 -1.60 -14.35 6.19
C GLY A 210 -2.08 -14.26 4.74
N PRO A 211 -3.31 -14.72 4.42
CA PRO A 211 -3.88 -14.54 3.10
C PRO A 211 -4.20 -13.06 2.85
N TYR A 212 -4.20 -12.63 1.59
CA TYR A 212 -4.77 -11.32 1.25
C TYR A 212 -6.26 -11.28 1.54
N ILE A 213 -6.79 -10.07 1.66
CA ILE A 213 -8.22 -9.83 1.84
C ILE A 213 -8.91 -10.01 0.47
N GLY A 214 -10.01 -10.76 0.43
CA GLY A 214 -10.82 -10.95 -0.77
C GLY A 214 -11.69 -9.72 -1.08
N ASP A 215 -12.24 -9.66 -2.29
CA ASP A 215 -13.07 -8.57 -2.81
C ASP A 215 -12.37 -7.20 -2.78
N MET A 216 -11.05 -7.19 -3.05
CA MET A 216 -10.25 -5.98 -3.07
C MET A 216 -9.96 -5.56 -4.51
N ASN A 217 -10.17 -4.28 -4.80
CA ASN A 217 -9.78 -3.69 -6.08
C ASN A 217 -9.15 -2.32 -5.83
N TYR A 218 -7.82 -2.25 -5.92
CA TYR A 218 -7.11 -1.01 -5.61
C TYR A 218 -5.86 -0.80 -6.46
N ALA A 219 -5.59 0.47 -6.75
CA ALA A 219 -4.37 0.89 -7.42
C ALA A 219 -3.26 1.23 -6.41
N ILE A 220 -2.05 0.86 -6.78
CA ILE A 220 -0.81 1.19 -6.09
C ILE A 220 0.04 2.01 -7.06
N CYS A 221 0.41 3.21 -6.65
CA CYS A 221 1.10 4.16 -7.50
C CYS A 221 2.51 4.43 -7.00
N PHE A 222 3.39 4.77 -7.93
CA PHE A 222 4.79 5.07 -7.65
C PHE A 222 5.14 6.43 -8.25
N ARG A 223 5.91 7.22 -7.52
CA ARG A 223 6.35 8.55 -7.97
C ARG A 223 7.23 8.39 -9.19
N ARG A 224 6.85 9.06 -10.28
CA ARG A 224 7.65 9.14 -11.51
C ARG A 224 8.25 10.53 -11.65
N LEU A 225 9.57 10.61 -11.82
CA LEU A 225 10.28 11.83 -12.23
C LEU A 225 10.45 11.85 -13.76
N ARG A 226 10.87 13.00 -14.32
CA ARG A 226 10.89 13.20 -15.78
C ARG A 226 11.92 12.30 -16.48
N GLU A 227 13.02 12.03 -15.78
CA GLU A 227 14.11 11.18 -16.21
C GLU A 227 13.75 9.69 -16.14
N ASN A 228 12.72 9.31 -15.37
CA ASN A 228 12.39 7.90 -15.20
C ASN A 228 11.64 7.34 -16.41
N THR A 229 12.14 6.21 -16.87
CA THR A 229 11.68 5.51 -18.08
C THR A 229 10.99 4.20 -17.73
N SER A 230 11.34 3.58 -16.61
CA SER A 230 10.79 2.28 -16.21
C SER A 230 10.70 2.12 -14.69
N ILE A 231 9.92 1.13 -14.28
CA ILE A 231 9.92 0.59 -12.93
C ILE A 231 10.11 -0.93 -13.02
N ARG A 232 11.01 -1.44 -12.21
CA ARG A 232 11.33 -2.86 -12.08
C ARG A 232 10.73 -3.40 -10.80
N PHE A 233 10.11 -4.58 -10.87
CA PHE A 233 9.60 -5.33 -9.74
C PHE A 233 10.33 -6.67 -9.63
N ILE A 234 10.86 -6.94 -8.45
CA ILE A 234 11.55 -8.17 -8.09
C ILE A 234 10.67 -8.90 -7.08
N PRO A 235 10.03 -10.01 -7.47
CA PRO A 235 9.13 -10.74 -6.59
C PRO A 235 9.88 -11.49 -5.50
N MET A 236 9.41 -11.29 -4.27
CA MET A 236 9.88 -12.00 -3.07
C MET A 236 8.85 -13.02 -2.61
N ILE A 237 7.56 -12.68 -2.73
CA ILE A 237 6.40 -13.55 -2.51
C ILE A 237 5.41 -13.24 -3.62
N PHE A 238 4.81 -14.26 -4.23
CA PHE A 238 3.76 -14.10 -5.25
C PHE A 238 2.93 -15.38 -5.40
N ARG A 239 1.71 -15.35 -4.87
CA ARG A 239 0.71 -16.42 -4.95
C ARG A 239 -0.69 -15.82 -4.96
N LEU A 240 -1.28 -15.68 -6.14
CA LEU A 240 -2.60 -15.06 -6.34
C LEU A 240 -3.56 -16.02 -7.07
N GLY A 241 -4.68 -16.35 -6.44
CA GLY A 241 -5.73 -17.19 -7.02
C GLY A 241 -5.32 -18.62 -7.39
N TYR A 242 -6.19 -19.26 -8.16
CA TYR A 242 -6.25 -20.70 -8.42
C TYR A 242 -5.22 -21.26 -9.45
N ALA A 243 -4.60 -20.39 -10.25
CA ALA A 243 -3.88 -20.79 -11.46
C ALA A 243 -2.47 -21.34 -11.16
N PHE A 244 -2.33 -22.67 -10.98
CA PHE A 244 -1.01 -23.29 -11.06
C PHE A 244 -0.39 -23.07 -12.43
N THR A 245 0.86 -22.64 -12.41
CA THR A 245 1.66 -22.47 -13.62
C THR A 245 1.95 -23.84 -14.22
N THR A 246 1.28 -24.16 -15.32
CA THR A 246 1.50 -25.37 -16.12
C THR A 246 1.80 -24.97 -17.56
N ALA A 247 2.18 -25.93 -18.40
CA ALA A 247 2.36 -25.67 -19.84
C ALA A 247 1.10 -25.05 -20.50
N ASN A 248 -0.10 -25.31 -19.95
CA ASN A 248 -1.38 -24.84 -20.48
C ASN A 248 -2.01 -23.68 -19.68
N ASN A 249 -1.43 -23.33 -18.53
CA ASN A 249 -1.84 -22.20 -17.71
C ASN A 249 -0.59 -21.47 -17.27
N THR A 250 -0.18 -20.47 -18.03
CA THR A 250 1.10 -19.78 -17.78
C THR A 250 1.02 -18.75 -16.66
N GLY A 251 -0.18 -18.49 -16.11
CA GLY A 251 -0.42 -17.45 -15.09
C GLY A 251 -0.22 -16.03 -15.61
N TYR A 252 -0.52 -15.81 -16.90
CA TYR A 252 -0.52 -14.51 -17.56
C TYR A 252 -1.87 -14.21 -18.24
N ASP A 253 -2.27 -12.94 -18.27
CA ASP A 253 -3.38 -12.39 -19.06
C ASP A 253 -4.68 -13.22 -18.99
N ASP A 254 -5.10 -13.86 -20.08
CA ASP A 254 -6.36 -14.64 -20.16
C ASP A 254 -6.40 -15.78 -19.14
N ALA A 255 -5.23 -16.30 -18.74
CA ALA A 255 -5.11 -17.32 -17.70
C ALA A 255 -5.38 -16.77 -16.30
N CYS A 256 -5.35 -15.45 -16.12
CA CYS A 256 -5.69 -14.74 -14.88
C CYS A 256 -7.06 -14.07 -14.96
N TYR A 257 -7.43 -13.54 -16.11
CA TYR A 257 -8.70 -12.85 -16.32
C TYR A 257 -9.22 -13.15 -17.73
N SER A 258 -10.16 -14.08 -17.83
CA SER A 258 -10.63 -14.57 -19.13
C SER A 258 -11.53 -13.55 -19.81
N VAL A 259 -11.46 -13.47 -21.14
CA VAL A 259 -12.45 -12.73 -21.95
C VAL A 259 -13.85 -13.35 -21.87
N THR A 260 -13.96 -14.63 -21.48
CA THR A 260 -15.23 -15.33 -21.32
C THR A 260 -15.54 -15.54 -19.84
N PRO A 261 -16.58 -14.88 -19.29
CA PRO A 261 -16.96 -15.05 -17.90
C PRO A 261 -17.28 -16.51 -17.60
N THR A 262 -16.61 -17.07 -16.59
CA THR A 262 -16.80 -18.46 -16.15
C THR A 262 -17.17 -18.44 -14.67
N ILE A 263 -18.34 -18.98 -14.32
CA ILE A 263 -18.80 -19.04 -12.93
C ILE A 263 -17.84 -19.89 -12.10
N GLY A 264 -17.43 -19.40 -10.93
CA GLY A 264 -16.55 -20.14 -10.01
C GLY A 264 -15.09 -20.18 -10.43
N ARG A 265 -14.68 -19.35 -11.40
CA ARG A 265 -13.27 -19.16 -11.74
C ARG A 265 -12.68 -18.06 -10.86
N ALA A 266 -11.62 -18.38 -10.11
CA ALA A 266 -10.86 -17.36 -9.39
C ALA A 266 -10.16 -16.41 -10.38
N GLU A 267 -10.38 -15.12 -10.22
CA GLU A 267 -9.88 -14.03 -11.07
C GLU A 267 -9.04 -13.03 -10.28
N ASP A 268 -8.13 -13.57 -9.47
CA ASP A 268 -7.18 -12.79 -8.70
C ASP A 268 -5.93 -12.50 -9.54
N PHE A 269 -5.54 -11.24 -9.60
CA PHE A 269 -4.38 -10.84 -10.38
C PHE A 269 -3.76 -9.54 -9.88
N ILE A 270 -2.49 -9.38 -10.24
CA ILE A 270 -1.86 -8.07 -10.28
C ILE A 270 -1.77 -7.62 -11.74
N PHE A 271 -2.27 -6.43 -12.03
CA PHE A 271 -2.13 -5.79 -13.34
C PHE A 271 -0.96 -4.82 -13.31
N ILE A 272 -0.03 -4.99 -14.25
CA ILE A 272 1.16 -4.16 -14.43
C ILE A 272 1.19 -3.72 -15.91
N PRO A 273 0.95 -2.44 -16.21
CA PRO A 273 0.84 -1.96 -17.59
C PRO A 273 2.19 -1.94 -18.29
N ASN A 274 2.22 -2.28 -19.58
CA ASN A 274 3.44 -2.29 -20.41
C ASN A 274 4.58 -3.12 -19.79
N ALA A 275 4.23 -4.24 -19.17
CA ALA A 275 5.16 -5.09 -18.48
C ALA A 275 5.80 -6.14 -19.40
N ILE A 276 7.07 -6.42 -19.11
CA ILE A 276 7.82 -7.56 -19.63
C ILE A 276 8.31 -8.34 -18.42
N ALA A 277 7.88 -9.59 -18.29
CA ALA A 277 8.51 -10.54 -17.38
C ALA A 277 9.77 -11.08 -18.06
N ASP A 278 10.92 -10.80 -17.47
CA ASP A 278 12.23 -11.12 -18.03
C ASP A 278 12.40 -12.63 -18.18
N GLY A 279 13.03 -13.04 -19.28
CA GLY A 279 13.37 -14.43 -19.51
C GLY A 279 14.44 -14.91 -18.52
N SER A 280 14.43 -16.22 -18.27
CA SER A 280 15.50 -16.94 -17.57
C SER A 280 16.25 -17.84 -18.56
N THR A 281 17.24 -18.58 -18.08
CA THR A 281 17.91 -19.64 -18.87
C THR A 281 16.93 -20.71 -19.36
N THR A 282 15.80 -20.88 -18.69
CA THR A 282 14.79 -21.92 -18.97
C THR A 282 13.46 -21.38 -19.51
N LEU A 283 13.23 -20.06 -19.47
CA LEU A 283 11.95 -19.45 -19.84
C LEU A 283 12.16 -18.23 -20.74
N PRO A 284 11.42 -18.08 -21.84
CA PRO A 284 11.50 -16.86 -22.66
C PRO A 284 10.95 -15.65 -21.91
N ALA A 285 11.35 -14.45 -22.35
CA ALA A 285 10.71 -13.23 -21.88
C ALA A 285 9.25 -13.15 -22.35
N VAL A 286 8.35 -12.73 -21.48
CA VAL A 286 6.91 -12.68 -21.74
C VAL A 286 6.42 -11.24 -21.63
N ARG A 287 5.66 -10.80 -22.63
CA ARG A 287 4.86 -9.57 -22.55
C ARG A 287 3.48 -9.94 -22.04
N ALA A 288 3.13 -9.45 -20.86
CA ALA A 288 1.83 -9.67 -20.24
C ALA A 288 1.43 -8.42 -19.46
N SER A 289 0.14 -8.26 -19.21
CA SER A 289 -0.38 -7.16 -18.39
C SER A 289 -1.00 -7.63 -17.08
N ARG A 290 -1.46 -8.88 -17.00
CA ARG A 290 -1.98 -9.48 -15.75
C ARG A 290 -1.15 -10.69 -15.37
N PHE A 291 -0.89 -10.83 -14.07
CA PHE A 291 -0.10 -11.89 -13.49
C PHE A 291 -0.87 -12.51 -12.32
N CYS A 292 -0.87 -13.83 -12.23
CA CYS A 292 -1.56 -14.61 -11.20
C CYS A 292 -0.83 -15.94 -10.97
N GLY A 293 -1.32 -16.71 -10.01
CA GLY A 293 -0.69 -17.94 -9.55
C GLY A 293 0.69 -17.66 -9.02
N GLU A 294 1.66 -18.40 -9.55
CA GLU A 294 3.08 -18.31 -9.22
C GLU A 294 3.94 -17.80 -10.39
N SER A 295 3.34 -17.23 -11.45
CA SER A 295 3.98 -17.01 -12.76
C SER A 295 5.26 -16.20 -12.72
N VAL A 296 5.37 -15.25 -11.80
CA VAL A 296 6.51 -14.33 -11.73
C VAL A 296 7.49 -14.64 -10.61
N LEU A 297 7.30 -15.68 -9.78
CA LEU A 297 8.16 -15.94 -8.60
C LEU A 297 9.67 -16.00 -8.89
N SER A 298 10.08 -16.30 -10.11
CA SER A 298 11.50 -16.35 -10.53
C SER A 298 11.84 -15.41 -11.68
N GLN A 299 11.00 -14.40 -11.94
CA GLN A 299 11.21 -13.45 -13.02
C GLN A 299 11.12 -12.02 -12.51
N THR A 300 12.06 -11.20 -12.96
CA THR A 300 11.98 -9.75 -12.79
C THR A 300 10.95 -9.20 -13.77
N ILE A 301 10.10 -8.28 -13.34
CA ILE A 301 9.11 -7.64 -14.18
C ILE A 301 9.53 -6.19 -14.42
N THR A 302 9.72 -5.80 -15.67
CA THR A 302 10.02 -4.42 -16.03
C THR A 302 8.81 -3.79 -16.72
N SER A 303 8.32 -2.68 -16.18
CA SER A 303 7.20 -1.90 -16.72
C SER A 303 7.71 -0.56 -17.24
N SER A 304 7.53 -0.31 -18.54
CA SER A 304 8.07 0.87 -19.23
C SER A 304 7.00 1.69 -19.98
N PRO A 305 5.99 2.25 -19.28
CA PRO A 305 4.97 3.09 -19.91
C PRO A 305 5.61 4.37 -20.50
N PRO A 306 5.36 4.70 -21.78
CA PRO A 306 6.01 5.84 -22.46
C PRO A 306 5.64 7.21 -21.87
N GLY A 307 4.53 7.27 -21.14
CA GLY A 307 4.09 8.43 -20.36
C GLY A 307 3.08 8.00 -19.29
N GLY A 308 2.67 8.94 -18.42
CA GLY A 308 1.75 8.64 -17.33
C GLY A 308 2.43 8.09 -16.06
N PRO A 309 1.65 7.87 -14.98
CA PRO A 309 2.20 7.42 -13.70
C PRO A 309 2.70 5.97 -13.78
N PHE A 310 3.69 5.64 -12.95
CA PHE A 310 3.98 4.24 -12.64
C PHE A 310 2.92 3.74 -11.67
N MET A 311 2.24 2.65 -12.05
CA MET A 311 1.19 2.07 -11.22
C MET A 311 0.99 0.59 -11.50
N ILE A 312 0.49 -0.10 -10.49
CA ILE A 312 0.00 -1.48 -10.56
C ILE A 312 -1.40 -1.52 -9.93
N TYR A 313 -2.18 -2.53 -10.25
CA TYR A 313 -3.50 -2.73 -9.68
C TYR A 313 -3.61 -4.13 -9.13
N PHE A 314 -4.09 -4.26 -7.90
CA PHE A 314 -4.43 -5.54 -7.31
C PHE A 314 -5.92 -5.77 -7.39
N ASN A 315 -6.31 -6.97 -7.84
CA ASN A 315 -7.69 -7.45 -7.85
C ASN A 315 -7.73 -8.79 -7.12
N SER A 316 -8.62 -8.90 -6.15
CA SER A 316 -9.07 -10.17 -5.58
C SER A 316 -10.59 -10.27 -5.66
N ASP A 317 -11.09 -11.47 -5.90
CA ASP A 317 -12.51 -11.75 -5.99
C ASP A 317 -13.08 -12.35 -4.69
N GLN A 318 -14.25 -12.98 -4.78
CA GLN A 318 -15.00 -13.57 -3.67
C GLN A 318 -14.88 -15.11 -3.65
N LEU A 319 -13.85 -15.66 -4.29
CA LEU A 319 -13.52 -17.07 -4.31
C LEU A 319 -12.21 -17.28 -3.54
N TYR A 320 -12.12 -18.41 -2.85
CA TYR A 320 -10.93 -18.76 -2.07
C TYR A 320 -10.81 -20.27 -1.98
N GLU A 321 -9.71 -20.81 -2.49
CA GLU A 321 -9.57 -22.25 -2.69
C GLU A 321 -8.55 -22.92 -1.74
N VAL A 322 -8.93 -23.04 -0.47
CA VAL A 322 -8.20 -23.79 0.58
C VAL A 322 -8.88 -25.15 0.81
N PRO A 323 -8.14 -26.27 1.09
CA PRO A 323 -6.80 -26.32 1.68
C PRO A 323 -5.62 -26.65 0.77
N ASP A 324 -5.84 -27.03 -0.48
CA ASP A 324 -4.75 -27.54 -1.33
C ASP A 324 -3.94 -26.43 -2.03
N LYS A 325 -4.40 -25.16 -1.99
CA LYS A 325 -3.79 -24.04 -2.72
C LYS A 325 -3.85 -22.75 -1.90
N GLU A 326 -2.74 -22.39 -1.28
CA GLU A 326 -2.68 -21.20 -0.44
C GLU A 326 -2.62 -19.91 -1.28
N GLU A 327 -3.69 -19.14 -1.24
CA GLU A 327 -3.74 -17.75 -1.70
C GLU A 327 -3.13 -16.84 -0.63
N ILE A 328 -1.85 -16.50 -0.79
CA ILE A 328 -1.07 -15.78 0.22
C ILE A 328 -1.03 -14.28 -0.09
N GLY A 329 -0.69 -13.91 -1.33
CA GLY A 329 -0.53 -12.51 -1.74
C GLY A 329 0.75 -12.24 -2.50
N PHE A 330 1.19 -11.00 -2.46
CA PHE A 330 2.41 -10.58 -3.16
C PHE A 330 3.28 -9.68 -2.29
N ARG A 331 4.58 -9.75 -2.52
CA ARG A 331 5.59 -8.80 -2.04
C ARG A 331 6.61 -8.60 -3.14
N PHE A 332 6.75 -7.37 -3.62
CA PHE A 332 7.76 -6.98 -4.59
C PHE A 332 8.72 -5.98 -3.97
N GLN A 333 10.02 -6.18 -4.20
CA GLN A 333 10.95 -5.07 -4.16
C GLN A 333 10.81 -4.31 -5.48
N TYR A 334 10.74 -2.98 -5.44
CA TYR A 334 10.67 -2.16 -6.64
C TYR A 334 11.87 -1.22 -6.76
N GLU A 335 12.23 -0.89 -7.99
CA GLU A 335 13.26 0.08 -8.33
C GLU A 335 12.84 0.86 -9.57
N ILE A 336 12.84 2.18 -9.46
CA ILE A 336 12.53 3.10 -10.55
C ILE A 336 13.84 3.51 -11.23
N ALA A 337 13.89 3.36 -12.54
CA ALA A 337 15.01 3.76 -13.38
C ALA A 337 14.61 4.92 -14.30
#